data_AF-A0A930HWP1-F1
#
_entry.id   AF-A0A930HWP1-F1
#
_cell.length_a   1.000
_cell.length_b   1.000
_cell.length_c   1.000
_cell.angle_alpha   90.00
_cell.angle_beta   90.00
_cell.angle_gamma   90.00
#
_symmetry.space_group_name_H-M   'P 1'
#
loop_
_entity.id
_entity.type
_entity.pdbx_description
1 polymer ?
#
loop_
_entity_poly.entity_id
_entity_poly.type
_entity_poly.pdbx_seq_one_letter_code
_entity_poly.pdbx_strand_id
1 'polypeptide(L)'
;NADWQRYLCDRNDEVYRLFDFDGYQIDQLGNRGPRYDATGREVHLPRAYASFIKAVKKRRPQKRLIMNAVSGYGDAEIIGTGKLDFCYNEVWGNGNGYGGTSEAAFANLYEIIKRNDSLSRHRLPTVFAAYLNYDKADHGGRGDKLMNTPGVLLTDAVMFALGGSHLELGDHMLSREYFPAAPLAMSPELREAIVHYYDFLTAYQNWLRGTTSRHAFTPRISTTSVDVQLTAWPPKSDAITAFAKQVGPRQQVVHLLNFLGTNDLSWRDVDGTRPEPRLVRQLPLQLESAARVVRVWAASPDLSGGAPELLPFTQRSGVVSVTLPALHYWTMLVLELAPAR
;
A
#
# COMPACT_ATOMS: atom_id res chain seq x y z
N ASN A 1 9.06 -22.11 -23.60
CA ASN A 1 10.14 -22.32 -24.59
C ASN A 1 11.46 -22.34 -23.82
N ALA A 2 12.13 -23.50 -23.75
CA ALA A 2 13.35 -23.65 -22.94
C ALA A 2 14.56 -22.93 -23.57
N ASP A 3 14.61 -22.80 -24.89
CA ASP A 3 15.67 -22.13 -25.61
C ASP A 3 15.64 -20.62 -25.33
N TRP A 4 14.42 -20.04 -25.32
CA TRP A 4 14.19 -18.67 -24.88
C TRP A 4 14.65 -18.44 -23.43
N GLN A 5 14.31 -19.36 -22.51
CA GLN A 5 14.72 -19.22 -21.11
C GLN A 5 16.25 -19.25 -20.96
N ARG A 6 16.95 -20.13 -21.69
CA ARG A 6 18.42 -20.18 -21.69
C ARG A 6 19.00 -18.88 -22.24
N TYR A 7 18.53 -18.45 -23.40
CA TYR A 7 18.96 -17.20 -24.02
C TYR A 7 18.81 -16.00 -23.07
N LEU A 8 17.63 -15.82 -22.45
CA LEU A 8 17.40 -14.72 -21.51
C LEU A 8 18.24 -14.82 -20.24
N CYS A 9 18.45 -16.04 -19.72
CA CYS A 9 19.35 -16.24 -18.59
C CYS A 9 20.80 -15.88 -18.95
N ASP A 10 21.28 -16.25 -20.13
CA ASP A 10 22.64 -15.93 -20.59
C ASP A 10 22.81 -14.41 -20.81
N ARG A 11 21.80 -13.73 -21.37
CA ARG A 11 21.79 -12.27 -21.49
C ARG A 11 21.76 -11.57 -20.12
N ASN A 12 20.99 -12.09 -19.15
CA ASN A 12 20.98 -11.55 -17.79
C ASN A 12 22.33 -11.79 -17.08
N ASP A 13 23.00 -12.91 -17.36
CA ASP A 13 24.35 -13.18 -16.87
C ASP A 13 25.39 -12.19 -17.43
N GLU A 14 25.25 -11.75 -18.68
CA GLU A 14 26.07 -10.68 -19.25
C GLU A 14 25.88 -9.36 -18.52
N VAL A 15 24.64 -8.99 -18.22
CA VAL A 15 24.33 -7.79 -17.42
C VAL A 15 25.03 -7.86 -16.07
N TYR A 16 24.93 -8.98 -15.34
CA TYR A 16 25.59 -9.13 -14.03
C TYR A 16 27.12 -9.17 -14.08
N ARG A 17 27.73 -9.48 -15.23
CA ARG A 17 29.19 -9.39 -15.39
C ARG A 17 29.66 -7.97 -15.60
N LEU A 18 28.83 -7.11 -16.16
CA LEU A 18 29.16 -5.72 -16.50
C LEU A 18 28.69 -4.74 -15.43
N PHE A 19 27.62 -5.06 -14.72
CA PHE A 19 26.97 -4.21 -13.74
C PHE A 19 26.61 -5.03 -12.50
N ASP A 20 26.94 -4.52 -11.31
CA ASP A 20 26.71 -5.23 -10.05
C ASP A 20 25.26 -5.10 -9.55
N PHE A 21 24.28 -5.36 -10.42
CA PHE A 21 22.88 -5.39 -10.02
C PHE A 21 22.60 -6.52 -9.04
N ASP A 22 21.93 -6.23 -7.93
CA ASP A 22 21.58 -7.22 -6.90
C ASP A 22 20.54 -8.25 -7.34
N GLY A 23 19.77 -7.95 -8.39
CA GLY A 23 18.61 -8.75 -8.77
C GLY A 23 18.08 -8.48 -10.16
N TYR A 24 16.90 -9.04 -10.43
CA TYR A 24 16.15 -8.82 -11.65
C TYR A 24 14.68 -8.52 -11.29
N GLN A 25 14.19 -7.37 -11.74
CA GLN A 25 12.77 -7.04 -11.77
C GLN A 25 12.19 -7.46 -13.12
N ILE A 26 11.47 -8.58 -13.14
CA ILE A 26 10.81 -9.09 -14.34
C ILE A 26 9.51 -8.31 -14.55
N ASP A 27 9.29 -7.80 -15.75
CA ASP A 27 8.05 -7.13 -16.11
C ASP A 27 7.22 -7.95 -17.10
N GLN A 28 5.94 -7.59 -17.24
CA GLN A 28 4.97 -8.21 -18.16
C GLN A 28 3.84 -7.24 -18.51
N LEU A 29 3.08 -7.52 -19.58
CA LEU A 29 2.13 -6.56 -20.19
C LEU A 29 0.65 -6.80 -19.82
N GLY A 30 0.40 -7.46 -18.69
CA GLY A 30 -0.94 -7.85 -18.24
C GLY A 30 -1.58 -8.98 -19.06
N ASN A 31 -2.89 -9.09 -18.94
CA ASN A 31 -3.67 -10.05 -19.72
C ASN A 31 -3.62 -9.69 -21.21
N ARG A 32 -3.27 -10.68 -22.03
CA ARG A 32 -3.16 -10.52 -23.48
C ARG A 32 -4.29 -11.25 -24.23
N GLY A 33 -5.16 -12.00 -23.54
CA GLY A 33 -6.08 -12.95 -24.16
C GLY A 33 -5.36 -14.21 -24.65
N PRO A 34 -6.01 -15.07 -25.45
CA PRO A 34 -5.41 -16.31 -25.95
C PRO A 34 -4.11 -16.05 -26.71
N ARG A 35 -3.08 -16.83 -26.41
CA ARG A 35 -1.76 -16.76 -27.07
C ARG A 35 -1.34 -18.14 -27.49
N TYR A 36 -0.54 -18.25 -28.54
CA TYR A 36 -0.17 -19.52 -29.15
C TYR A 36 1.34 -19.58 -29.35
N ASP A 37 1.91 -20.78 -29.23
CA ASP A 37 3.29 -21.03 -29.61
C ASP A 37 3.43 -21.16 -31.13
N ALA A 38 4.67 -21.29 -31.62
CA ALA A 38 4.96 -21.39 -33.05
C ALA A 38 4.33 -22.63 -33.74
N THR A 39 3.84 -23.60 -32.96
CA THR A 39 3.13 -24.78 -33.48
C THR A 39 1.61 -24.61 -33.49
N GLY A 40 1.11 -23.44 -33.08
CA GLY A 40 -0.32 -23.13 -33.00
C GLY A 40 -0.99 -23.65 -31.73
N ARG A 41 -0.25 -24.14 -30.74
CA ARG A 41 -0.83 -24.60 -29.46
C ARG A 41 -0.96 -23.43 -28.50
N GLU A 42 -2.10 -23.34 -27.83
CA GLU A 42 -2.35 -22.30 -26.84
C GLU A 42 -1.35 -22.34 -25.68
N VAL A 43 -0.91 -21.16 -25.25
CA VAL A 43 0.05 -20.92 -24.18
C VAL A 43 -0.64 -20.22 -23.01
N HIS A 44 -0.72 -20.92 -21.89
CA HIS A 44 -1.16 -20.34 -20.63
C HIS A 44 -0.03 -19.48 -20.01
N LEU A 45 -0.01 -18.18 -20.33
CA LEU A 45 1.05 -17.26 -19.92
C LEU A 45 1.39 -17.30 -18.41
N PRO A 46 0.44 -17.30 -17.47
CA PRO A 46 0.77 -17.39 -16.03
C PRO A 46 1.60 -18.62 -15.66
N ARG A 47 1.34 -19.77 -16.29
CA ARG A 47 2.13 -21.00 -16.05
C ARG A 47 3.54 -20.86 -16.65
N ALA A 48 3.64 -20.18 -17.79
CA ALA A 48 4.93 -19.86 -18.39
C ALA A 48 5.74 -18.87 -17.53
N TYR A 49 5.09 -17.90 -16.86
CA TYR A 49 5.74 -17.00 -15.89
C TYR A 49 6.36 -17.78 -14.74
N ALA A 50 5.60 -18.67 -14.11
CA ALA A 50 6.13 -19.53 -13.04
C ALA A 50 7.32 -20.40 -13.49
N SER A 51 7.25 -20.93 -14.72
CA SER A 51 8.36 -21.68 -15.32
C SER A 51 9.62 -20.81 -15.48
N PHE A 52 9.46 -19.58 -15.99
CA PHE A 52 10.55 -18.64 -16.19
C PHE A 52 11.17 -18.16 -14.87
N ILE A 53 10.37 -17.75 -13.90
CA ILE A 53 10.83 -17.36 -12.55
C ILE A 53 11.70 -18.46 -11.93
N LYS A 54 11.25 -19.72 -12.01
CA LYS A 54 12.01 -20.87 -11.50
C LYS A 54 13.33 -21.07 -12.23
N ALA A 55 13.36 -20.88 -13.56
CA ALA A 55 14.58 -20.97 -14.35
C ALA A 55 15.59 -19.87 -13.97
N VAL A 56 15.14 -18.61 -13.88
CA VAL A 56 15.97 -17.45 -13.51
C VAL A 56 16.55 -17.64 -12.10
N LYS A 57 15.70 -17.95 -11.10
CA LYS A 57 16.20 -18.16 -9.73
C LYS A 57 17.08 -19.40 -9.59
N LYS A 58 16.85 -20.46 -10.39
CA LYS A 58 17.77 -21.63 -10.42
C LYS A 58 19.13 -21.26 -11.00
N ARG A 59 19.18 -20.40 -12.03
CA ARG A 59 20.42 -19.94 -12.65
C ARG A 59 21.24 -19.04 -11.71
N ARG A 60 20.58 -18.14 -10.97
CA ARG A 60 21.20 -17.21 -10.01
C ARG A 60 20.49 -17.23 -8.66
N PRO A 61 20.70 -18.27 -7.83
CA PRO A 61 20.00 -18.42 -6.55
C PRO A 61 20.29 -17.30 -5.54
N GLN A 62 21.45 -16.65 -5.66
CA GLN A 62 21.90 -15.56 -4.79
C GLN A 62 21.34 -14.18 -5.16
N LYS A 63 20.83 -13.99 -6.38
CA LYS A 63 20.32 -12.68 -6.84
C LYS A 63 18.86 -12.50 -6.44
N ARG A 64 18.46 -11.27 -6.13
CA ARG A 64 17.08 -10.87 -5.82
C ARG A 64 16.20 -11.02 -7.05
N LEU A 65 14.91 -11.30 -6.84
CA LEU A 65 13.98 -11.53 -7.93
C LEU A 65 12.58 -11.06 -7.54
N ILE A 66 12.00 -10.23 -8.39
CA ILE A 66 10.58 -9.87 -8.34
C ILE A 66 9.98 -10.00 -9.73
N MET A 67 8.66 -10.11 -9.81
CA MET A 67 7.93 -10.05 -11.07
C MET A 67 6.65 -9.26 -10.91
N ASN A 68 6.39 -8.34 -11.83
CA ASN A 68 5.19 -7.52 -11.85
C ASN A 68 3.93 -8.35 -12.13
N ALA A 69 2.95 -8.28 -11.22
CA ALA A 69 1.61 -8.81 -11.41
C ALA A 69 0.64 -7.69 -11.82
N VAL A 70 0.80 -7.18 -13.05
CA VAL A 70 -0.05 -6.12 -13.66
C VAL A 70 -1.52 -6.44 -13.48
N SER A 71 -2.20 -5.60 -12.70
CA SER A 71 -3.58 -5.75 -12.29
C SER A 71 -3.96 -7.18 -11.86
N GLY A 72 -3.05 -7.84 -11.14
CA GLY A 72 -3.20 -9.20 -10.63
C GLY A 72 -3.01 -10.33 -11.65
N TYR A 73 -2.70 -10.03 -12.92
CA TYR A 73 -2.61 -11.07 -13.95
C TYR A 73 -1.46 -12.05 -13.69
N GLY A 74 -1.81 -13.30 -13.38
CA GLY A 74 -0.88 -14.38 -13.11
C GLY A 74 -0.28 -14.38 -11.70
N ASP A 75 -0.81 -13.58 -10.78
CA ASP A 75 -0.31 -13.46 -9.41
C ASP A 75 -0.21 -14.81 -8.66
N ALA A 76 -1.19 -15.69 -8.83
CA ALA A 76 -1.21 -17.01 -8.20
C ALA A 76 -0.02 -17.88 -8.63
N GLU A 77 0.29 -17.91 -9.92
CA GLU A 77 1.45 -18.63 -10.46
C GLU A 77 2.77 -17.93 -10.13
N ILE A 78 2.80 -16.60 -10.19
CA ILE A 78 3.98 -15.76 -9.91
C ILE A 78 4.39 -15.91 -8.43
N ILE A 79 3.49 -15.61 -7.50
CA ILE A 79 3.72 -15.68 -6.05
C ILE A 79 3.86 -17.15 -5.61
N GLY A 80 3.05 -18.05 -6.17
CA GLY A 80 3.07 -19.49 -5.88
C GLY A 80 4.39 -20.18 -6.21
N THR A 81 5.31 -19.54 -6.94
CA THR A 81 6.67 -20.05 -7.09
C THR A 81 7.46 -20.12 -5.79
N GLY A 82 7.15 -19.22 -4.83
CA GLY A 82 7.93 -19.05 -3.59
C GLY A 82 9.37 -18.59 -3.83
N LYS A 83 9.64 -17.93 -4.97
CA LYS A 83 10.99 -17.49 -5.37
C LYS A 83 11.19 -15.97 -5.36
N LEU A 84 10.13 -15.20 -5.10
CA LEU A 84 10.18 -13.75 -5.11
C LEU A 84 10.54 -13.19 -3.74
N ASP A 85 11.17 -12.03 -3.73
CA ASP A 85 11.53 -11.32 -2.50
C ASP A 85 10.34 -10.53 -1.91
N PHE A 86 9.39 -10.11 -2.75
CA PHE A 86 8.12 -9.49 -2.36
C PHE A 86 7.09 -9.56 -3.50
N CYS A 87 5.83 -9.27 -3.21
CA CYS A 87 4.77 -9.13 -4.22
C CYS A 87 4.83 -7.71 -4.82
N TYR A 88 4.93 -7.60 -6.14
CA TYR A 88 4.92 -6.32 -6.85
C TYR A 88 3.67 -6.23 -7.73
N ASN A 89 2.87 -5.19 -7.52
CA ASN A 89 1.58 -5.02 -8.16
C ASN A 89 1.52 -3.64 -8.82
N GLU A 90 1.67 -3.60 -10.13
CA GLU A 90 1.26 -2.43 -10.91
C GLU A 90 -0.26 -2.41 -11.03
N VAL A 91 -0.89 -1.38 -10.49
CA VAL A 91 -2.34 -1.21 -10.44
C VAL A 91 -2.78 -0.06 -11.33
N TRP A 92 -3.86 -0.27 -12.09
CA TRP A 92 -4.34 0.65 -13.11
C TRP A 92 -5.71 1.25 -12.81
N GLY A 93 -6.57 0.49 -12.10
CA GLY A 93 -7.92 0.94 -11.71
C GLY A 93 -8.92 1.14 -12.85
N ASN A 94 -8.50 1.02 -14.11
CA ASN A 94 -9.30 1.24 -15.32
C ASN A 94 -10.26 0.07 -15.70
N GLY A 95 -10.53 -0.84 -14.77
CA GLY A 95 -11.44 -1.97 -15.00
C GLY A 95 -10.83 -3.14 -15.77
N ASN A 96 -9.58 -3.07 -16.21
CA ASN A 96 -8.91 -4.20 -16.90
C ASN A 96 -8.24 -5.19 -15.93
N GLY A 97 -8.38 -4.99 -14.62
CA GLY A 97 -7.75 -5.80 -13.59
C GLY A 97 -8.57 -6.99 -13.09
N TYR A 98 -7.89 -7.98 -12.50
CA TYR A 98 -8.51 -9.11 -11.77
C TYR A 98 -9.71 -9.80 -12.47
N GLY A 99 -9.68 -9.89 -13.80
CA GLY A 99 -10.78 -10.48 -14.57
C GLY A 99 -11.87 -9.49 -15.02
N GLY A 100 -11.54 -8.20 -15.15
CA GLY A 100 -12.46 -7.16 -15.64
C GLY A 100 -13.05 -6.27 -14.54
N THR A 101 -12.51 -6.32 -13.33
CA THR A 101 -12.94 -5.51 -12.19
C THR A 101 -12.01 -4.32 -11.98
N SER A 102 -12.58 -3.17 -11.64
CA SER A 102 -11.79 -2.01 -11.24
C SER A 102 -11.07 -2.28 -9.91
N GLU A 103 -9.83 -1.80 -9.85
CA GLU A 103 -9.01 -1.76 -8.64
C GLU A 103 -8.79 -0.32 -8.15
N ALA A 104 -9.63 0.63 -8.58
CA ALA A 104 -9.43 2.06 -8.31
C ALA A 104 -9.79 2.48 -6.88
N ALA A 105 -10.64 1.74 -6.17
CA ALA A 105 -11.05 2.13 -4.83
C ALA A 105 -9.95 1.83 -3.80
N PHE A 106 -9.84 2.67 -2.77
CA PHE A 106 -8.96 2.39 -1.62
C PHE A 106 -9.20 1.02 -1.00
N ALA A 107 -10.46 0.55 -0.99
CA ALA A 107 -10.83 -0.79 -0.53
C ALA A 107 -10.11 -1.90 -1.33
N ASN A 108 -9.88 -1.70 -2.63
CA ASN A 108 -9.23 -2.70 -3.49
C ASN A 108 -7.78 -2.93 -3.07
N LEU A 109 -7.04 -1.90 -2.64
CA LEU A 109 -5.66 -2.05 -2.17
C LEU A 109 -5.55 -3.07 -1.03
N TYR A 110 -6.52 -3.07 -0.11
CA TYR A 110 -6.54 -4.06 0.97
C TYR A 110 -6.90 -5.48 0.49
N GLU A 111 -7.81 -5.61 -0.48
CA GLU A 111 -8.12 -6.90 -1.10
C GLU A 111 -6.90 -7.50 -1.81
N ILE A 112 -6.09 -6.66 -2.48
CA ILE A 112 -4.83 -7.07 -3.12
C ILE A 112 -3.82 -7.55 -2.07
N ILE A 113 -3.64 -6.81 -0.97
CA ILE A 113 -2.77 -7.23 0.14
C ILE A 113 -3.23 -8.59 0.71
N LYS A 114 -4.52 -8.76 1.00
CA LYS A 114 -5.08 -10.03 1.50
C LYS A 114 -4.82 -11.19 0.54
N ARG A 115 -4.98 -10.95 -0.75
CA ARG A 115 -4.75 -11.95 -1.79
C ARG A 115 -3.27 -12.35 -1.85
N ASN A 116 -2.36 -11.37 -1.86
CA ASN A 116 -0.91 -11.61 -1.85
C ASN A 116 -0.45 -12.34 -0.59
N ASP A 117 -0.98 -11.93 0.57
CA ASP A 117 -0.76 -12.59 1.84
C ASP A 117 -1.18 -14.07 1.78
N SER A 118 -2.38 -14.35 1.30
CA SER A 118 -2.87 -15.73 1.16
C SER A 118 -1.97 -16.56 0.22
N LEU A 119 -1.68 -16.04 -0.98
CA LEU A 119 -0.87 -16.71 -1.99
C LEU A 119 0.58 -16.95 -1.53
N SER A 120 1.16 -16.02 -0.78
CA SER A 120 2.52 -16.11 -0.24
C SER A 120 2.62 -16.92 1.06
N ARG A 121 1.47 -17.36 1.62
CA ARG A 121 1.36 -17.92 2.97
C ARG A 121 1.86 -16.94 4.04
N HIS A 122 1.49 -15.67 3.89
CA HIS A 122 1.76 -14.55 4.80
C HIS A 122 3.25 -14.28 5.00
N ARG A 123 4.05 -14.47 3.93
CA ARG A 123 5.52 -14.34 3.99
C ARG A 123 6.08 -13.16 3.19
N LEU A 124 5.34 -12.67 2.20
CA LEU A 124 5.84 -11.64 1.29
C LEU A 124 5.06 -10.34 1.49
N PRO A 125 5.73 -9.20 1.71
CA PRO A 125 5.06 -7.90 1.72
C PRO A 125 4.59 -7.53 0.31
N THR A 126 3.73 -6.51 0.23
CA THR A 126 3.19 -6.00 -1.04
C THR A 126 3.72 -4.60 -1.33
N VAL A 127 4.24 -4.42 -2.55
CA VAL A 127 4.65 -3.13 -3.11
C VAL A 127 3.71 -2.80 -4.27
N PHE A 128 3.14 -1.60 -4.26
CA PHE A 128 2.31 -1.08 -5.34
C PHE A 128 3.13 -0.17 -6.26
N ALA A 129 2.92 -0.29 -7.56
CA ALA A 129 3.17 0.80 -8.50
C ALA A 129 1.80 1.36 -8.89
N ALA A 130 1.47 2.54 -8.39
CA ALA A 130 0.14 3.14 -8.48
C ALA A 130 0.27 4.60 -8.91
N TYR A 131 0.23 4.86 -10.21
CA TYR A 131 0.52 6.19 -10.74
C TYR A 131 -0.65 7.15 -10.50
N LEU A 132 -0.49 8.09 -9.56
CA LEU A 132 -1.50 9.10 -9.25
C LEU A 132 -1.57 10.21 -10.30
N ASN A 133 -2.72 10.89 -10.35
CA ASN A 133 -2.96 12.06 -11.20
C ASN A 133 -2.71 11.76 -12.69
N TYR A 134 -2.99 10.51 -13.08
CA TYR A 134 -2.68 9.96 -14.39
C TYR A 134 -3.30 10.77 -15.53
N ASP A 135 -4.58 11.15 -15.46
CA ASP A 135 -5.22 11.87 -16.56
C ASP A 135 -4.72 13.34 -16.61
N LYS A 136 -4.51 13.97 -15.43
CA LYS A 136 -3.85 15.29 -15.31
C LYS A 136 -2.47 15.32 -15.99
N ALA A 137 -1.69 14.26 -15.83
CA ALA A 137 -0.39 14.12 -16.48
C ALA A 137 -0.50 14.03 -18.03
N ASP A 138 -1.62 13.57 -18.59
CA ASP A 138 -1.80 13.24 -20.03
C ASP A 138 -2.19 14.48 -20.80
N HIS A 139 -2.91 15.37 -20.13
CA HIS A 139 -3.26 16.68 -20.64
C HIS A 139 -2.06 17.64 -20.75
N GLY A 140 -0.82 17.14 -20.70
CA GLY A 140 0.41 17.93 -20.75
C GLY A 140 0.57 18.87 -19.55
N GLY A 141 -0.15 18.60 -18.46
CA GLY A 141 -0.30 19.51 -17.33
C GLY A 141 -1.06 20.78 -17.69
N ARG A 142 -2.16 20.70 -18.44
CA ARG A 142 -3.14 21.80 -18.52
C ARG A 142 -3.60 22.13 -17.10
N GLY A 143 -3.19 23.28 -16.58
CA GLY A 143 -3.33 23.64 -15.16
C GLY A 143 -1.95 23.80 -14.52
N ASP A 144 -1.86 23.65 -13.20
CA ASP A 144 -0.57 23.54 -12.53
C ASP A 144 0.07 22.18 -12.86
N LYS A 145 1.39 22.18 -13.05
CA LYS A 145 2.18 20.95 -13.30
C LYS A 145 2.62 20.29 -12.01
N LEU A 146 1.74 20.29 -11.00
CA LEU A 146 2.04 19.73 -9.70
C LEU A 146 1.24 18.46 -9.46
N MET A 147 1.86 17.50 -8.77
CA MET A 147 1.13 16.41 -8.14
C MET A 147 0.13 16.99 -7.14
N ASN A 148 -1.06 16.41 -7.03
CA ASN A 148 -2.04 16.83 -6.04
C ASN A 148 -1.60 16.32 -4.66
N THR A 149 -1.09 17.22 -3.82
CA THR A 149 -0.58 16.89 -2.48
C THR A 149 -1.58 16.10 -1.63
N PRO A 150 -2.86 16.50 -1.51
CA PRO A 150 -3.85 15.68 -0.79
C PRO A 150 -4.07 14.27 -1.35
N GLY A 151 -4.06 14.13 -2.67
CA GLY A 151 -4.14 12.88 -3.42
C GLY A 151 -3.05 11.90 -3.02
N VAL A 152 -1.80 12.38 -3.07
CA VAL A 152 -0.59 11.62 -2.73
C VAL A 152 -0.60 11.21 -1.26
N LEU A 153 -0.68 12.18 -0.34
CA LEU A 153 -0.56 11.91 1.09
C LEU A 153 -1.66 10.97 1.61
N LEU A 154 -2.91 11.14 1.15
CA LEU A 154 -3.99 10.23 1.54
C LEU A 154 -3.75 8.81 0.99
N THR A 155 -3.16 8.67 -0.19
CA THR A 155 -2.91 7.36 -0.80
C THR A 155 -1.82 6.60 -0.08
N ASP A 156 -0.71 7.27 0.24
CA ASP A 156 0.36 6.67 1.03
C ASP A 156 -0.10 6.32 2.44
N ALA A 157 -0.85 7.22 3.09
CA ALA A 157 -1.45 6.95 4.39
C ALA A 157 -2.25 5.64 4.39
N VAL A 158 -3.10 5.46 3.38
CA VAL A 158 -3.91 4.24 3.23
C VAL A 158 -3.00 3.03 2.98
N MET A 159 -2.11 3.08 1.98
CA MET A 159 -1.24 1.95 1.64
C MET A 159 -0.39 1.50 2.83
N PHE A 160 0.22 2.46 3.54
CA PHE A 160 1.13 2.18 4.66
C PHE A 160 0.35 1.67 5.88
N ALA A 161 -0.82 2.26 6.19
CA ALA A 161 -1.71 1.76 7.24
C ALA A 161 -2.17 0.32 6.99
N LEU A 162 -2.45 -0.04 5.73
CA LEU A 162 -2.83 -1.40 5.36
C LEU A 162 -1.64 -2.39 5.45
N GLY A 163 -0.41 -1.90 5.38
CA GLY A 163 0.82 -2.69 5.47
C GLY A 163 1.52 -2.94 4.12
N GLY A 164 1.11 -2.22 3.08
CA GLY A 164 1.82 -2.15 1.81
C GLY A 164 2.85 -1.02 1.78
N SER A 165 3.56 -0.90 0.67
CA SER A 165 4.40 0.26 0.35
C SER A 165 4.18 0.70 -1.10
N HIS A 166 4.64 1.89 -1.44
CA HIS A 166 4.40 2.53 -2.73
C HIS A 166 5.73 2.77 -3.45
N LEU A 167 5.87 2.28 -4.68
CA LEU A 167 6.94 2.67 -5.58
C LEU A 167 6.49 3.91 -6.36
N GLU A 168 6.90 5.08 -5.89
CA GLU A 168 6.55 6.35 -6.54
C GLU A 168 7.73 7.34 -6.63
N LEU A 169 8.78 7.16 -5.82
CA LEU A 169 9.91 8.10 -5.76
C LEU A 169 11.14 7.56 -6.50
N GLY A 170 11.73 8.39 -7.35
CA GLY A 170 13.05 8.23 -7.96
C GLY A 170 13.70 9.60 -8.14
N ASP A 171 14.32 9.84 -9.30
CA ASP A 171 14.80 11.19 -9.67
C ASP A 171 13.66 12.24 -9.65
N HIS A 172 12.42 11.77 -9.78
CA HIS A 172 11.18 12.51 -9.62
C HIS A 172 10.08 11.57 -9.11
N MET A 173 8.89 12.11 -8.82
CA MET A 173 7.72 11.32 -8.46
C MET A 173 7.01 10.78 -9.71
N LEU A 174 6.67 9.49 -9.72
CA LEU A 174 6.03 8.82 -10.84
C LEU A 174 4.56 9.24 -10.99
N SER A 175 4.21 9.69 -12.19
CA SER A 175 2.82 9.91 -12.63
C SER A 175 2.45 9.02 -13.83
N ARG A 176 3.38 8.15 -14.25
CA ARG A 176 3.31 7.28 -15.43
C ARG A 176 4.06 5.97 -15.24
N GLU A 177 3.64 4.99 -16.03
CA GLU A 177 4.32 3.72 -16.25
C GLU A 177 5.65 3.88 -17.01
N TYR A 178 5.74 4.87 -17.91
CA TYR A 178 7.01 5.24 -18.52
C TYR A 178 7.80 6.14 -17.57
N PHE A 179 8.60 5.53 -16.68
CA PHE A 179 9.27 6.20 -15.56
C PHE A 179 10.09 7.44 -15.93
N PRO A 180 10.69 7.60 -17.13
CA PRO A 180 11.35 8.86 -17.49
C PRO A 180 10.39 10.05 -17.69
N ALA A 181 9.09 9.82 -17.83
CA ALA A 181 8.10 10.88 -17.97
C ALA A 181 7.87 11.62 -16.64
N ALA A 182 8.27 12.89 -16.61
CA ALA A 182 8.06 13.79 -15.47
C ALA A 182 7.12 14.98 -15.81
N PRO A 183 5.86 14.73 -16.25
CA PRO A 183 4.94 15.80 -16.62
C PRO A 183 4.45 16.61 -15.41
N LEU A 184 4.49 16.02 -14.21
CA LEU A 184 4.10 16.63 -12.94
C LEU A 184 5.30 16.62 -11.98
N ALA A 185 5.44 17.69 -11.19
CA ALA A 185 6.45 17.83 -10.15
C ALA A 185 5.80 17.84 -8.76
N MET A 186 6.57 17.52 -7.72
CA MET A 186 6.12 17.75 -6.34
C MET A 186 6.15 19.25 -6.01
N SER A 187 5.14 19.76 -5.31
CA SER A 187 5.21 21.10 -4.71
C SER A 187 6.25 21.13 -3.57
N PRO A 188 6.74 22.29 -3.12
CA PRO A 188 7.60 22.38 -1.94
C PRO A 188 6.99 21.70 -0.70
N GLU A 189 5.68 21.89 -0.49
CA GLU A 189 4.93 21.31 0.63
C GLU A 189 4.89 19.79 0.54
N LEU A 190 4.66 19.22 -0.66
CA LEU A 190 4.69 17.78 -0.85
C LEU A 190 6.09 17.19 -0.65
N ARG A 191 7.16 17.88 -1.09
CA ARG A 191 8.54 17.42 -0.88
C ARG A 191 8.90 17.33 0.60
N GLU A 192 8.39 18.24 1.42
CA GLU A 192 8.59 18.20 2.87
C GLU A 192 7.75 17.08 3.49
N ALA A 193 6.45 17.03 3.18
CA ALA A 193 5.54 16.06 3.77
C ALA A 193 5.91 14.60 3.42
N ILE A 194 6.33 14.34 2.17
CA ILE A 194 6.64 12.97 1.72
C ILE A 194 7.83 12.37 2.47
N VAL A 195 8.80 13.21 2.88
CA VAL A 195 9.93 12.75 3.72
C VAL A 195 9.40 12.22 5.05
N HIS A 196 8.49 12.95 5.72
CA HIS A 196 7.88 12.47 6.96
C HIS A 196 7.08 11.18 6.78
N TYR A 197 6.42 10.99 5.64
CA TYR A 197 5.68 9.75 5.34
C TYR A 197 6.61 8.54 5.19
N TYR A 198 7.75 8.70 4.51
CA TYR A 198 8.73 7.63 4.33
C TYR A 198 9.57 7.37 5.61
N ASP A 199 9.87 8.42 6.38
CA ASP A 199 10.44 8.30 7.72
C ASP A 199 9.49 7.52 8.64
N PHE A 200 8.19 7.82 8.59
CA PHE A 200 7.17 7.12 9.35
C PHE A 200 7.03 5.65 8.94
N LEU A 201 6.97 5.38 7.62
CA LEU A 201 6.95 4.01 7.08
C LEU A 201 8.15 3.19 7.59
N THR A 202 9.32 3.82 7.68
CA THR A 202 10.56 3.20 8.14
C THR A 202 10.58 3.02 9.66
N ALA A 203 10.37 4.09 10.42
CA ALA A 203 10.44 4.11 11.88
C ALA A 203 9.41 3.18 12.52
N TYR A 204 8.20 3.10 11.94
CA TYR A 204 7.10 2.28 12.45
C TYR A 204 6.91 0.97 11.68
N GLN A 205 7.90 0.52 10.90
CA GLN A 205 7.77 -0.70 10.11
C GLN A 205 7.30 -1.92 10.91
N ASN A 206 7.72 -2.08 12.17
CA ASN A 206 7.27 -3.20 13.00
C ASN A 206 5.78 -3.13 13.34
N TRP A 207 5.20 -1.93 13.42
CA TRP A 207 3.79 -1.67 13.69
C TRP A 207 2.93 -1.74 12.43
N LEU A 208 3.47 -1.26 11.31
CA LEU A 208 2.77 -1.23 10.02
C LEU A 208 2.78 -2.60 9.34
N ARG A 209 3.93 -3.27 9.34
CA ARG A 209 4.19 -4.49 8.55
C ARG A 209 4.90 -5.61 9.32
N GLY A 210 4.97 -5.52 10.66
CA GLY A 210 5.37 -6.64 11.53
C GLY A 210 4.29 -7.71 11.70
N THR A 211 3.16 -7.55 11.01
CA THR A 211 2.03 -8.47 10.99
C THR A 211 1.43 -8.48 9.57
N THR A 212 0.52 -9.41 9.32
CA THR A 212 -0.16 -9.55 8.01
C THR A 212 -1.67 -9.38 8.17
N SER A 213 -2.39 -9.38 7.05
CA SER A 213 -3.85 -9.24 7.01
C SER A 213 -4.61 -10.27 7.86
N ARG A 214 -4.00 -11.42 8.21
CA ARG A 214 -4.60 -12.42 9.11
C ARG A 214 -4.90 -11.89 10.52
N HIS A 215 -4.22 -10.82 10.92
CA HIS A 215 -4.37 -10.21 12.24
C HIS A 215 -5.13 -8.88 12.19
N ALA A 216 -5.68 -8.50 11.04
CA ALA A 216 -6.60 -7.39 10.95
C ALA A 216 -7.95 -7.76 11.57
N PHE A 217 -8.60 -6.80 12.20
CA PHE A 217 -9.92 -6.97 12.79
C PHE A 217 -10.74 -5.68 12.68
N THR A 218 -12.06 -5.79 12.78
CA THR A 218 -12.94 -4.62 12.83
C THR A 218 -12.94 -4.03 14.24
N PRO A 219 -12.37 -2.83 14.45
CA PRO A 219 -12.39 -2.22 15.78
C PRO A 219 -13.81 -1.77 16.14
N ARG A 220 -14.18 -1.96 17.40
CA ARG A 220 -15.37 -1.32 18.00
C ARG A 220 -14.94 0.02 18.56
N ILE A 221 -15.07 1.05 17.74
CA ILE A 221 -14.62 2.40 18.02
C ILE A 221 -15.72 3.40 17.66
N SER A 222 -15.87 4.43 18.47
CA SER A 222 -16.80 5.53 18.26
C SER A 222 -16.19 6.86 18.72
N THR A 223 -16.85 7.95 18.36
CA THR A 223 -16.56 9.30 18.84
C THR A 223 -17.85 9.94 19.37
N THR A 224 -17.71 10.84 20.34
CA THR A 224 -18.80 11.70 20.81
C THR A 224 -18.84 13.06 20.09
N SER A 225 -17.94 13.30 19.14
CA SER A 225 -17.98 14.53 18.32
C SER A 225 -19.20 14.49 17.39
N VAL A 226 -20.03 15.51 17.44
CA VAL A 226 -21.31 15.56 16.71
C VAL A 226 -21.16 15.77 15.20
N ASP A 227 -20.01 16.31 14.78
CA ASP A 227 -19.72 16.74 13.41
C ASP A 227 -18.75 15.77 12.69
N VAL A 228 -18.42 14.64 13.32
CA VAL A 228 -17.48 13.66 12.79
C VAL A 228 -18.16 12.31 12.71
N GLN A 229 -18.29 11.81 11.48
CA GLN A 229 -18.61 10.40 11.27
C GLN A 229 -17.33 9.57 11.42
N LEU A 230 -17.37 8.55 12.28
CA LEU A 230 -16.30 7.58 12.43
C LEU A 230 -16.82 6.17 12.11
N THR A 231 -16.19 5.49 11.16
CA THR A 231 -16.59 4.15 10.72
C THR A 231 -15.41 3.21 10.65
N ALA A 232 -15.64 1.91 10.82
CA ALA A 232 -14.62 0.91 10.53
C ALA A 232 -14.44 0.73 9.00
N TRP A 233 -13.25 0.28 8.59
CA TRP A 233 -12.93 -0.11 7.21
C TRP A 233 -13.99 -1.06 6.62
N PRO A 234 -14.38 -0.92 5.33
CA PRO A 234 -13.81 -0.07 4.27
C PRO A 234 -14.15 1.44 4.40
N PRO A 235 -13.43 2.32 3.68
CA PRO A 235 -13.62 3.76 3.81
C PRO A 235 -14.97 4.21 3.26
N LYS A 236 -15.50 5.28 3.86
CA LYS A 236 -16.71 5.98 3.43
C LYS A 236 -16.39 7.44 3.15
N SER A 237 -17.10 8.02 2.18
CA SER A 237 -16.97 9.45 1.89
C SER A 237 -17.42 10.27 3.10
N ASP A 238 -16.73 11.36 3.33
CA ASP A 238 -16.95 12.30 4.43
C ASP A 238 -16.95 11.65 5.83
N ALA A 239 -15.99 10.74 6.07
CA ALA A 239 -15.84 10.06 7.36
C ALA A 239 -14.37 9.84 7.75
N ILE A 240 -14.10 9.71 9.05
CA ILE A 240 -12.87 9.09 9.54
C ILE A 240 -13.03 7.58 9.49
N THR A 241 -12.10 6.89 8.85
CA THR A 241 -12.11 5.43 8.73
C THR A 241 -11.08 4.80 9.66
N ALA A 242 -11.53 3.87 10.50
CA ALA A 242 -10.70 3.08 11.40
C ALA A 242 -10.33 1.72 10.79
N PHE A 243 -9.04 1.43 10.70
CA PHE A 243 -8.51 0.11 10.32
C PHE A 243 -7.61 -0.42 11.43
N ALA A 244 -7.83 -1.65 11.90
CA ALA A 244 -7.10 -2.18 13.06
C ALA A 244 -6.39 -3.49 12.79
N LYS A 245 -5.22 -3.66 13.43
CA LYS A 245 -4.38 -4.86 13.38
C LYS A 245 -3.85 -5.22 14.78
N GLN A 246 -3.76 -6.51 15.06
CA GLN A 246 -3.00 -7.03 16.20
C GLN A 246 -1.52 -7.22 15.78
N VAL A 247 -0.61 -6.53 16.47
CA VAL A 247 0.84 -6.52 16.18
C VAL A 247 1.58 -7.21 17.32
N GLY A 248 1.55 -8.55 17.34
CA GLY A 248 2.07 -9.33 18.46
C GLY A 248 1.04 -9.51 19.58
N PRO A 249 1.41 -10.16 20.69
CA PRO A 249 0.43 -10.67 21.66
C PRO A 249 -0.23 -9.59 22.52
N ARG A 250 0.33 -8.37 22.58
CA ARG A 250 -0.09 -7.34 23.55
C ARG A 250 -0.24 -5.96 22.92
N GLN A 251 -0.31 -5.86 21.60
CA GLN A 251 -0.39 -4.58 20.92
C GLN A 251 -1.49 -4.59 19.87
N GLN A 252 -2.40 -3.63 20.00
CA GLN A 252 -3.41 -3.34 19.00
C GLN A 252 -3.09 -1.99 18.39
N VAL A 253 -3.03 -1.96 17.07
CA VAL A 253 -2.85 -0.74 16.29
C VAL A 253 -4.18 -0.42 15.63
N VAL A 254 -4.65 0.82 15.79
CA VAL A 254 -5.83 1.37 15.13
C VAL A 254 -5.37 2.58 14.31
N HIS A 255 -5.41 2.45 13.00
CA HIS A 255 -5.18 3.56 12.07
C HIS A 255 -6.48 4.33 11.89
N LEU A 256 -6.41 5.65 12.03
CA LEU A 256 -7.47 6.59 11.73
C LEU A 256 -7.08 7.32 10.44
N LEU A 257 -7.87 7.13 9.39
CA LEU A 257 -7.64 7.69 8.06
C LEU A 257 -8.74 8.72 7.77
N ASN A 258 -8.35 9.94 7.43
CA ASN A 258 -9.29 11.05 7.32
C ASN A 258 -9.81 11.23 5.89
N PHE A 259 -11.05 10.82 5.65
CA PHE A 259 -11.76 11.03 4.38
C PHE A 259 -12.79 12.18 4.47
N LEU A 260 -12.74 13.01 5.52
CA LEU A 260 -13.63 14.17 5.66
C LEU A 260 -13.41 15.16 4.51
N GLY A 261 -14.48 15.51 3.81
CA GLY A 261 -14.44 16.39 2.63
C GLY A 261 -13.90 15.75 1.35
N THR A 262 -13.57 14.45 1.34
CA THR A 262 -13.08 13.80 0.11
C THR A 262 -14.13 13.82 -1.02
N ASN A 263 -13.68 14.03 -2.25
CA ASN A 263 -14.55 14.05 -3.44
C ASN A 263 -14.82 12.65 -4.01
N ASP A 264 -13.92 11.69 -3.78
CA ASP A 264 -14.09 10.29 -4.17
C ASP A 264 -13.35 9.33 -3.22
N LEU A 265 -13.55 8.03 -3.41
CA LEU A 265 -12.82 6.98 -2.68
C LEU A 265 -11.82 6.23 -3.57
N SER A 266 -11.38 6.87 -4.66
CA SER A 266 -10.48 6.30 -5.65
C SER A 266 -9.04 6.69 -5.33
N TRP A 267 -8.11 5.76 -5.12
CA TRP A 267 -6.72 6.14 -4.83
C TRP A 267 -6.05 6.94 -5.97
N ARG A 268 -6.59 6.86 -7.19
CA ARG A 268 -5.97 7.42 -8.41
C ARG A 268 -5.93 8.95 -8.45
N ASP A 269 -6.97 9.61 -7.93
CA ASP A 269 -7.20 11.05 -8.09
C ASP A 269 -6.84 11.52 -9.51
N VAL A 270 -7.48 10.93 -10.52
CA VAL A 270 -6.99 10.97 -11.92
C VAL A 270 -6.80 12.40 -12.45
N ASP A 271 -7.67 13.32 -12.05
CA ASP A 271 -7.64 14.72 -12.45
C ASP A 271 -6.83 15.62 -11.50
N GLY A 272 -6.30 15.08 -10.40
CA GLY A 272 -5.53 15.84 -9.42
C GLY A 272 -6.35 16.88 -8.66
N THR A 273 -7.58 16.52 -8.29
CA THR A 273 -8.57 17.43 -7.71
C THR A 273 -8.93 17.10 -6.27
N ARG A 274 -8.30 16.08 -5.65
CA ARG A 274 -8.60 15.72 -4.27
C ARG A 274 -8.43 16.94 -3.36
N PRO A 275 -9.46 17.30 -2.58
CA PRO A 275 -9.35 18.36 -1.58
C PRO A 275 -8.53 17.89 -0.39
N GLU A 276 -7.88 18.85 0.29
CA GLU A 276 -7.28 18.61 1.59
C GLU A 276 -8.35 18.21 2.60
N PRO A 277 -8.15 17.12 3.37
CA PRO A 277 -9.14 16.66 4.33
C PRO A 277 -9.27 17.66 5.48
N ARG A 278 -10.49 17.79 6.01
CA ARG A 278 -10.75 18.68 7.14
C ARG A 278 -9.95 18.24 8.37
N LEU A 279 -9.02 19.09 8.84
CA LEU A 279 -8.28 18.89 10.08
C LEU A 279 -9.23 18.84 11.29
N VAL A 280 -9.18 17.74 12.03
CA VAL A 280 -9.95 17.57 13.27
C VAL A 280 -9.01 17.73 14.46
N ARG A 281 -9.42 18.50 15.49
CA ARG A 281 -8.66 18.68 16.73
C ARG A 281 -9.46 18.18 17.92
N GLN A 282 -8.76 17.70 18.94
CA GLN A 282 -9.34 17.26 20.21
C GLN A 282 -10.47 16.23 20.01
N LEU A 283 -10.24 15.22 19.18
CA LEU A 283 -11.22 14.21 18.81
C LEU A 283 -11.38 13.20 19.98
N PRO A 284 -12.52 13.17 20.68
CA PRO A 284 -12.76 12.17 21.70
C PRO A 284 -13.03 10.81 21.05
N LEU A 285 -12.35 9.77 21.52
CA LEU A 285 -12.49 8.40 21.04
C LEU A 285 -12.87 7.47 22.18
N GLN A 286 -13.77 6.53 21.87
CA GLN A 286 -14.13 5.42 22.75
C GLN A 286 -13.85 4.11 22.01
N LEU A 287 -13.04 3.24 22.59
CA LEU A 287 -12.66 1.94 22.03
C LEU A 287 -13.06 0.82 22.99
N GLU A 288 -13.77 -0.18 22.51
CA GLU A 288 -13.99 -1.39 23.32
C GLU A 288 -12.71 -2.23 23.37
N SER A 289 -12.28 -2.59 24.58
CA SER A 289 -11.16 -3.50 24.82
C SER A 289 -11.45 -4.37 26.04
N ALA A 290 -11.56 -5.68 25.80
CA ALA A 290 -11.75 -6.68 26.85
C ALA A 290 -10.50 -6.84 27.73
N ALA A 291 -9.31 -6.58 27.18
CA ALA A 291 -8.06 -6.63 27.90
C ALA A 291 -7.79 -5.30 28.63
N ARG A 292 -7.09 -5.37 29.77
CA ARG A 292 -6.62 -4.16 30.45
C ARG A 292 -5.58 -3.46 29.59
N VAL A 293 -5.81 -2.20 29.25
CA VAL A 293 -4.84 -1.33 28.57
C VAL A 293 -3.89 -0.73 29.60
N VAL A 294 -2.59 -0.74 29.29
CA VAL A 294 -1.53 -0.20 30.16
C VAL A 294 -0.89 1.05 29.59
N ARG A 295 -0.99 1.25 28.27
CA ARG A 295 -0.47 2.44 27.59
C ARG A 295 -1.27 2.71 26.32
N VAL A 296 -1.54 3.98 26.06
CA VAL A 296 -2.06 4.47 24.78
C VAL A 296 -1.11 5.53 24.27
N TRP A 297 -0.74 5.44 23.00
CA TRP A 297 0.08 6.45 22.33
C TRP A 297 -0.32 6.59 20.87
N ALA A 298 -0.08 7.76 20.30
CA ALA A 298 -0.37 8.06 18.91
C ALA A 298 0.89 8.56 18.20
N ALA A 299 0.99 8.27 16.91
CA ALA A 299 2.00 8.84 16.04
C ALA A 299 1.40 9.11 14.66
N SER A 300 1.82 10.19 14.01
CA SER A 300 1.33 10.61 12.70
C SER A 300 2.46 11.24 11.89
N PRO A 301 2.64 10.92 10.60
CA PRO A 301 3.58 11.66 9.77
C PRO A 301 3.18 13.13 9.55
N ASP A 302 1.92 13.47 9.83
CA ASP A 302 1.39 14.84 9.68
C ASP A 302 1.74 15.74 10.88
N LEU A 303 2.19 15.15 11.99
CA LEU A 303 2.39 15.84 13.27
C LEU A 303 3.76 15.52 13.85
N SER A 304 4.51 16.54 14.26
CA SER A 304 5.78 16.39 14.97
C SER A 304 6.78 15.45 14.27
N GLY A 305 6.77 15.40 12.94
CA GLY A 305 7.64 14.55 12.12
C GLY A 305 7.49 13.05 12.41
N GLY A 306 6.35 12.58 12.92
CA GLY A 306 6.15 11.18 13.28
C GLY A 306 6.54 10.81 14.71
N ALA A 307 6.95 11.74 15.56
CA ALA A 307 7.27 11.46 16.96
C ALA A 307 6.04 10.90 17.73
N PRO A 308 6.19 9.87 18.57
CA PRO A 308 5.07 9.31 19.31
C PRO A 308 4.71 10.19 20.51
N GLU A 309 3.41 10.37 20.72
CA GLU A 309 2.84 11.10 21.86
C GLU A 309 2.08 10.13 22.78
N LEU A 310 2.42 10.12 24.06
CA LEU A 310 1.66 9.38 25.08
C LEU A 310 0.32 10.07 25.32
N LEU A 311 -0.77 9.32 25.23
CA LEU A 311 -2.11 9.85 25.43
C LEU A 311 -2.68 9.43 26.78
N PRO A 312 -3.13 10.38 27.62
CA PRO A 312 -3.92 10.06 28.79
C PRO A 312 -5.19 9.32 28.39
N PHE A 313 -5.52 8.25 29.10
CA PHE A 313 -6.74 7.49 28.86
C PHE A 313 -7.37 7.05 30.17
N THR A 314 -8.66 6.72 30.11
CA THR A 314 -9.35 5.99 31.17
C THR A 314 -9.90 4.70 30.59
N GLN A 315 -9.98 3.64 31.39
CA GLN A 315 -10.66 2.41 31.00
C GLN A 315 -11.72 2.05 32.06
N ARG A 316 -12.99 2.01 31.66
CA ARG A 316 -14.11 1.65 32.55
C ARG A 316 -15.04 0.69 31.82
N SER A 317 -15.42 -0.40 32.50
CA SER A 317 -16.36 -1.40 31.97
C SER A 317 -16.01 -1.89 30.54
N GLY A 318 -14.72 -2.09 30.26
CA GLY A 318 -14.25 -2.53 28.94
C GLY A 318 -14.18 -1.45 27.86
N VAL A 319 -14.42 -0.18 28.18
CA VAL A 319 -14.31 0.95 27.24
C VAL A 319 -13.12 1.81 27.60
N VAL A 320 -12.25 2.05 26.62
CA VAL A 320 -11.08 2.94 26.68
C VAL A 320 -11.48 4.29 26.11
N SER A 321 -11.43 5.34 26.93
CA SER A 321 -11.69 6.71 26.52
C SER A 321 -10.37 7.48 26.43
N VAL A 322 -10.09 8.06 25.27
CA VAL A 322 -8.88 8.83 24.97
C VAL A 322 -9.25 10.02 24.07
N THR A 323 -8.54 11.13 24.18
CA THR A 323 -8.69 12.26 23.26
C THR A 323 -7.49 12.31 22.33
N LEU A 324 -7.74 12.23 21.02
CA LEU A 324 -6.71 12.43 20.01
C LEU A 324 -6.48 13.93 19.80
N PRO A 325 -5.24 14.45 19.96
CA PRO A 325 -4.97 15.89 19.88
C PRO A 325 -5.32 16.51 18.53
N ALA A 326 -4.96 15.82 17.44
CA ALA A 326 -5.29 16.22 16.07
C ALA A 326 -5.27 15.00 15.12
N LEU A 327 -6.05 15.09 14.04
CA LEU A 327 -6.01 14.18 12.89
C LEU A 327 -6.06 15.01 11.60
N HIS A 328 -4.99 14.95 10.82
CA HIS A 328 -4.94 15.59 9.49
C HIS A 328 -5.27 14.59 8.38
N TYR A 329 -4.32 13.77 7.91
CA TYR A 329 -4.57 12.69 6.95
C TYR A 329 -4.64 11.35 7.66
N TRP A 330 -3.69 11.10 8.56
CA TRP A 330 -3.48 9.79 9.16
C TRP A 330 -2.95 9.88 10.58
N THR A 331 -3.49 9.06 11.47
CA THR A 331 -2.86 8.79 12.77
C THR A 331 -2.88 7.30 13.08
N MET A 332 -1.75 6.78 13.53
CA MET A 332 -1.62 5.46 14.12
C MET A 332 -1.80 5.56 15.64
N LEU A 333 -2.89 5.02 16.17
CA LEU A 333 -3.15 4.89 17.60
C LEU A 333 -2.76 3.48 18.06
N VAL A 334 -1.95 3.38 19.11
CA VAL A 334 -1.49 2.10 19.65
C VAL A 334 -1.99 1.91 21.06
N LEU A 335 -2.60 0.75 21.31
CA LEU A 335 -3.03 0.28 22.62
C LEU A 335 -2.11 -0.88 23.03
N GLU A 336 -1.32 -0.68 24.09
CA GLU A 336 -0.55 -1.75 24.72
C GLU A 336 -1.37 -2.39 25.84
N LEU A 337 -1.47 -3.71 25.80
CA LEU A 337 -2.27 -4.53 26.69
C LEU A 337 -1.42 -5.13 27.81
N ALA A 338 -2.02 -5.28 28.98
CA ALA A 338 -1.46 -6.06 30.07
C ALA A 338 -1.28 -7.53 29.62
N PRO A 339 -0.31 -8.27 30.20
CA PRO A 339 -0.23 -9.71 30.02
C PRO A 339 -1.56 -10.38 30.41
N ALA A 340 -1.93 -11.44 29.67
CA ALA A 340 -2.99 -12.34 30.10
C ALA A 340 -2.59 -12.94 31.46
N ARG A 341 -3.54 -12.98 32.40
CA ARG A 341 -3.35 -13.59 33.72
C ARG A 341 -3.37 -15.11 33.64
#